data_AF-A0A6N3ULS9-F1
#
_entry.id   AF-A0A6N3ULS9-F1
#
_cell.length_a   1.000
_cell.length_b   1.000
_cell.length_c   1.000
_cell.angle_alpha   90.00
_cell.angle_beta   90.00
_cell.angle_gamma   90.00
#
_symmetry.space_group_name_H-M   'P 1'
#
loop_
_entity.id
_entity.type
_entity.pdbx_description
1 polymer ?
#
loop_
_entity_poly.entity_id
_entity_poly.type
_entity_poly.pdbx_seq_one_letter_code
_entity_poly.pdbx_strand_id
1 'polypeptide(L)'
;MNSKVAQKSKVGPLLKEDYLSPLPLPTGELPADSLNIIWRKNNVFMDVGYYCIASGVMVMWPSMMLCLWIAYITNDPAVLLLGGAIFSVPIVLMLRSLFVPVPLPIRFNRQRREVCVSVAKGEYWVVPWETVTAMGTESSTINQAGKQTQGLLLIGFTNPDPDGNARNKNFTIGFNCGGGISAMKLWECMRSYMEIGPDAVEDPPDNVHHPKGILATYWRDLVKAAGQKGWPLAIVWDGFFGIFIFNALLVIALERLKLNPPPELTWPEIVEWSKPIPPEQWAKRSPELEAAIAQREAELALRD
;
A
#
# COMPACT_ATOMS: atom_id res chain seq x y z
N MET A 1 3.04 -38.96 -2.01
CA MET A 1 2.76 -38.31 -3.31
C MET A 1 2.51 -36.82 -3.04
N ASN A 2 3.33 -35.97 -3.66
CA ASN A 2 3.31 -34.49 -3.68
C ASN A 2 3.51 -33.72 -2.36
N SER A 3 4.76 -33.62 -1.93
CA SER A 3 5.25 -32.47 -1.16
C SER A 3 5.23 -31.22 -2.06
N LYS A 4 4.21 -30.37 -1.91
CA LYS A 4 4.11 -29.07 -2.59
C LYS A 4 3.93 -27.95 -1.56
N VAL A 5 4.88 -27.81 -0.64
CA VAL A 5 5.04 -26.55 0.11
C VAL A 5 6.52 -26.21 0.15
N ALA A 6 7.04 -25.78 -1.00
CA ALA A 6 8.27 -25.01 -1.04
C ALA A 6 7.91 -23.71 -1.75
N GLN A 7 7.77 -22.62 -0.99
CA GLN A 7 7.75 -21.24 -1.50
C GLN A 7 9.07 -21.00 -2.23
N LYS A 8 9.14 -21.41 -3.50
CA LYS A 8 10.34 -21.22 -4.31
C LYS A 8 10.34 -19.79 -4.84
N SER A 9 11.24 -18.97 -4.30
CA SER A 9 11.64 -17.72 -4.96
C SER A 9 12.16 -18.05 -6.35
N LYS A 10 11.59 -17.43 -7.38
CA LYS A 10 12.12 -17.55 -8.75
C LYS A 10 13.11 -16.42 -8.94
N VAL A 11 14.39 -16.75 -8.95
CA VAL A 11 15.48 -15.79 -9.11
C VAL A 11 16.09 -15.94 -10.50
N GLY A 12 15.88 -14.95 -11.34
CA GLY A 12 16.62 -14.69 -12.58
C GLY A 12 17.66 -13.58 -12.37
N PRO A 13 18.52 -13.33 -13.37
CA PRO A 13 19.61 -12.35 -13.25
C PRO A 13 19.14 -10.90 -12.99
N LEU A 14 17.91 -10.56 -13.42
CA LEU A 14 17.32 -9.23 -13.30
C LEU A 14 15.88 -9.24 -12.76
N LEU A 15 15.34 -10.43 -12.45
CA LEU A 15 13.97 -10.60 -11.99
C LEU A 15 13.98 -11.52 -10.78
N LYS A 16 13.30 -11.12 -9.72
CA LYS A 16 13.07 -11.93 -8.54
C LYS A 16 11.58 -11.93 -8.22
N GLU A 17 11.02 -13.12 -8.04
CA GLU A 17 9.63 -13.31 -7.62
C GLU A 17 9.63 -14.09 -6.30
N ASP A 18 9.19 -13.46 -5.23
CA ASP A 18 9.02 -14.08 -3.92
C ASP A 18 7.54 -14.40 -3.71
N TYR A 19 7.19 -15.69 -3.73
CA TYR A 19 5.83 -16.16 -3.50
C TYR A 19 5.54 -16.16 -1.99
N LEU A 20 4.68 -15.26 -1.54
CA LEU A 20 4.36 -15.03 -0.13
C LEU A 20 3.11 -15.79 0.34
N SER A 21 2.17 -16.06 -0.58
CA SER A 21 0.93 -16.80 -0.33
C SER A 21 0.48 -17.56 -1.59
N PRO A 22 -0.11 -18.77 -1.49
CA PRO A 22 -1.49 -18.93 -0.99
C PRO A 22 -1.64 -19.33 0.49
N LEU A 23 -0.65 -20.00 1.08
CA LEU A 23 -0.61 -20.19 2.54
C LEU A 23 0.11 -18.97 3.15
N PRO A 24 -0.56 -18.14 3.97
CA PRO A 24 -0.01 -16.88 4.50
C PRO A 24 1.02 -17.14 5.61
N LEU A 25 2.20 -17.63 5.23
CA LEU A 25 3.29 -17.96 6.14
C LEU A 25 4.08 -16.71 6.57
N PRO A 26 4.69 -16.72 7.77
CA PRO A 26 5.56 -15.64 8.19
C PRO A 26 6.82 -15.57 7.31
N THR A 27 7.13 -14.36 6.88
CA THR A 27 8.29 -14.03 6.05
C THR A 27 9.58 -13.88 6.87
N GLY A 28 9.44 -13.59 8.17
CA GLY A 28 10.54 -13.26 9.08
C GLY A 28 10.82 -11.75 9.21
N GLU A 29 10.15 -10.92 8.41
CA GLU A 29 10.26 -9.46 8.50
C GLU A 29 9.22 -8.88 9.48
N LEU A 30 9.52 -7.71 10.04
CA LEU A 30 8.55 -6.96 10.86
C LEU A 30 7.55 -6.22 9.97
N PRO A 31 6.25 -6.16 10.35
CA PRO A 31 5.25 -5.42 9.60
C PRO A 31 5.60 -3.93 9.54
N ALA A 32 5.66 -3.36 8.34
CA ALA A 32 5.90 -1.93 8.15
C ALA A 32 5.12 -1.40 6.94
N ASP A 33 4.24 -0.43 7.19
CA ASP A 33 3.43 0.22 6.15
C ASP A 33 4.20 1.40 5.54
N SER A 34 5.11 1.11 4.62
CA SER A 34 5.91 2.13 3.93
C SER A 34 5.11 2.95 2.91
N LEU A 35 3.90 2.52 2.55
CA LEU A 35 3.07 3.13 1.53
C LEU A 35 1.83 3.83 2.08
N ASN A 36 1.61 3.81 3.40
CA ASN A 36 0.45 4.40 4.05
C ASN A 36 -0.87 3.82 3.47
N ILE A 37 -0.91 2.50 3.23
CA ILE A 37 -2.04 1.81 2.60
C ILE A 37 -3.13 1.41 3.59
N ILE A 38 -2.82 1.35 4.89
CA ILE A 38 -3.79 1.00 5.92
C ILE A 38 -4.64 2.22 6.19
N TRP A 39 -5.91 2.18 5.78
CA TRP A 39 -6.82 3.30 5.97
C TRP A 39 -7.57 3.22 7.28
N ARG A 40 -8.01 2.03 7.68
CA ARG A 40 -8.71 1.76 8.94
C ARG A 40 -8.25 0.43 9.50
N LYS A 41 -8.20 0.33 10.83
CA LYS A 41 -8.09 -0.96 11.50
C LYS A 41 -8.92 -0.97 12.78
N ASN A 42 -9.49 -2.12 13.11
CA ASN A 42 -10.12 -2.41 14.38
C ASN A 42 -10.02 -3.93 14.66
N ASN A 43 -10.63 -4.43 15.72
CA ASN A 43 -10.62 -5.86 16.07
C ASN A 43 -11.41 -6.77 15.13
N VAL A 44 -12.20 -6.22 14.20
CA VAL A 44 -13.04 -6.96 13.25
C VAL A 44 -12.40 -6.98 11.87
N PHE A 45 -12.11 -5.80 11.32
CA PHE A 45 -11.56 -5.64 9.99
C PHE A 45 -10.47 -4.56 9.88
N MET A 46 -9.67 -4.71 8.82
CA MET A 46 -8.70 -3.73 8.35
C MET A 46 -8.99 -3.38 6.88
N ASP A 47 -9.06 -2.09 6.59
CA ASP A 47 -9.24 -1.57 5.23
C ASP A 47 -7.89 -1.16 4.68
N VAL A 48 -7.52 -1.76 3.55
CA VAL A 48 -6.28 -1.49 2.83
C VAL A 48 -6.62 -0.92 1.46
N GLY A 49 -6.04 0.22 1.12
CA GLY A 49 -6.28 0.87 -0.16
C GLY A 49 -5.02 1.53 -0.72
N TYR A 50 -5.08 1.91 -2.00
CA TYR A 50 -3.96 2.56 -2.66
C TYR A 50 -4.42 3.85 -3.34
N TYR A 51 -3.89 4.98 -2.88
CA TYR A 51 -4.13 6.30 -3.46
C TYR A 51 -2.86 7.15 -3.39
N CYS A 52 -2.24 7.44 -4.54
CA CYS A 52 -0.89 8.00 -4.62
C CYS A 52 -0.82 9.43 -5.18
N ILE A 53 -1.73 10.32 -4.75
CA ILE A 53 -1.70 11.74 -5.17
C ILE A 53 -0.40 12.45 -4.75
N ALA A 54 0.14 12.08 -3.59
CA ALA A 54 1.37 12.61 -3.04
C ALA A 54 2.56 12.48 -4.00
N SER A 55 2.76 11.29 -4.58
CA SER A 55 3.85 11.03 -5.52
C SER A 55 3.73 11.92 -6.76
N GLY A 56 2.51 12.16 -7.25
CA GLY A 56 2.27 13.07 -8.37
C GLY A 56 2.70 14.51 -8.06
N VAL A 57 2.32 15.03 -6.89
CA VAL A 57 2.74 16.38 -6.44
C VAL A 57 4.24 16.46 -6.25
N MET A 58 4.84 15.48 -5.56
CA MET A 58 6.28 15.47 -5.25
C MET A 58 7.17 15.40 -6.49
N VAL A 59 6.68 14.85 -7.61
CA VAL A 59 7.41 14.87 -8.89
C VAL A 59 7.12 16.16 -9.66
N MET A 60 5.86 16.55 -9.79
CA MET A 60 5.50 17.69 -10.65
C MET A 60 5.91 19.04 -10.07
N TRP A 61 5.76 19.24 -8.75
CA TRP A 61 6.02 20.54 -8.13
C TRP A 61 7.49 20.98 -8.23
N PRO A 62 8.50 20.16 -7.84
CA PRO A 62 9.89 20.56 -8.01
C PRO A 62 10.27 20.77 -9.48
N SER A 63 9.76 19.93 -10.39
CA SER A 63 10.05 20.08 -11.82
C SER A 63 9.46 21.38 -12.39
N MET A 64 8.25 21.76 -11.96
CA MET A 64 7.63 23.03 -12.32
C MET A 64 8.40 24.21 -11.74
N MET A 65 8.78 24.16 -10.46
CA MET A 65 9.59 25.22 -9.82
C MET A 65 10.95 25.38 -10.52
N LEU A 66 11.57 24.28 -10.92
CA LEU A 66 12.82 24.31 -11.67
C LEU A 66 12.64 24.98 -13.04
N CYS A 67 11.59 24.65 -13.79
CA CYS A 67 11.32 25.31 -15.08
C CYS A 67 11.05 26.81 -14.92
N LEU A 68 10.30 27.22 -13.89
CA LEU A 68 10.07 28.63 -13.58
C LEU A 68 11.37 29.34 -13.19
N TRP A 69 12.22 28.69 -12.41
CA TRP A 69 13.50 29.23 -11.98
C TRP A 69 14.47 29.41 -13.16
N ILE A 70 14.55 28.42 -14.07
CA ILE A 70 15.36 28.53 -15.29
C ILE A 70 14.85 29.68 -16.16
N ALA A 71 13.53 29.75 -16.41
CA ALA A 71 12.94 30.82 -17.18
C ALA A 71 13.21 32.21 -16.58
N TYR A 72 13.19 32.32 -15.25
CA TYR A 72 13.51 33.57 -14.55
C TYR A 72 14.97 33.97 -14.76
N ILE A 73 15.91 33.02 -14.69
CA ILE A 73 17.35 33.28 -14.88
C ILE A 73 17.68 33.62 -16.33
N THR A 74 17.11 32.90 -17.29
CA THR A 74 17.38 33.13 -18.72
C THR A 74 16.59 34.30 -19.28
N ASN A 75 15.54 34.75 -18.57
CA ASN A 75 14.58 35.74 -19.03
C ASN A 75 14.02 35.43 -20.43
N ASP A 76 13.85 34.13 -20.73
CA ASP A 76 13.42 33.63 -22.03
C ASP A 76 11.96 33.13 -21.96
N PRO A 77 11.01 33.82 -22.63
CA PRO A 77 9.62 33.40 -22.69
C PRO A 77 9.43 32.01 -23.33
N ALA A 78 10.33 31.57 -24.21
CA ALA A 78 10.22 30.26 -24.84
C ALA A 78 10.35 29.11 -23.82
N VAL A 79 11.19 29.29 -22.79
CA VAL A 79 11.33 28.32 -21.69
C VAL A 79 10.04 28.21 -20.88
N LEU A 80 9.35 29.33 -20.62
CA LEU A 80 8.04 29.33 -19.95
C LEU A 80 6.98 28.61 -20.79
N LEU A 81 6.91 28.90 -22.08
CA LEU A 81 5.95 28.27 -22.99
C LEU A 81 6.19 26.77 -23.09
N LEU A 82 7.44 26.33 -23.21
CA LEU A 82 7.81 24.93 -23.24
C LEU A 82 7.48 24.23 -21.92
N GLY A 83 7.83 24.83 -20.78
CA GLY A 83 7.48 24.32 -19.47
C GLY A 83 5.96 24.17 -19.29
N GLY A 84 5.20 25.21 -19.66
CA GLY A 84 3.74 25.18 -19.67
C GLY A 84 3.17 24.06 -20.54
N ALA A 85 3.71 23.87 -21.75
CA ALA A 85 3.30 22.79 -22.64
C ALA A 85 3.56 21.40 -22.03
N ILE A 86 4.75 21.17 -21.45
CA ILE A 86 5.15 19.90 -20.82
C ILE A 86 4.25 19.57 -19.62
N PHE A 87 3.98 20.53 -18.74
CA PHE A 87 3.22 20.27 -17.51
C PHE A 87 1.71 20.38 -17.67
N SER A 88 1.20 21.00 -18.74
CA SER A 88 -0.24 21.15 -18.97
C SER A 88 -0.99 19.82 -18.91
N VAL A 89 -0.50 18.78 -19.60
CA VAL A 89 -1.15 17.46 -19.65
C VAL A 89 -1.09 16.75 -18.30
N PRO A 90 0.08 16.59 -17.63
CA PRO A 90 0.14 16.02 -16.28
C PRO A 90 -0.74 16.76 -15.25
N ILE A 91 -0.78 18.10 -15.29
CA ILE A 91 -1.63 18.90 -14.41
C ILE A 91 -3.10 18.59 -14.66
N VAL A 92 -3.54 18.56 -15.92
CA VAL A 92 -4.93 18.20 -16.26
C VAL A 92 -5.27 16.78 -15.82
N LEU A 93 -4.36 15.81 -15.98
CA LEU A 93 -4.56 14.44 -15.51
C LEU A 93 -4.66 14.36 -13.98
N MET A 94 -3.83 15.12 -13.25
CA MET A 94 -3.91 15.19 -11.78
C MET A 94 -5.21 15.88 -11.33
N LEU A 95 -5.60 16.98 -11.96
CA LEU A 95 -6.88 17.63 -11.67
C LEU A 95 -8.04 16.67 -11.94
N ARG A 96 -8.01 15.94 -13.06
CA ARG A 96 -9.00 14.91 -13.36
C ARG A 96 -9.03 13.81 -12.30
N SER A 97 -7.88 13.34 -11.82
CA SER A 97 -7.83 12.31 -10.76
C SER A 97 -8.41 12.81 -9.44
N LEU A 98 -8.35 14.12 -9.18
CA LEU A 98 -9.04 14.76 -8.05
C LEU A 98 -10.57 14.85 -8.24
N PHE A 99 -11.12 14.59 -9.43
CA PHE A 99 -12.57 14.46 -9.64
C PHE A 99 -13.05 13.01 -9.67
N VAL A 100 -12.15 12.04 -9.86
CA VAL A 100 -12.47 10.62 -9.77
C VAL A 100 -12.61 10.22 -8.29
N PRO A 101 -13.62 9.40 -7.92
CA PRO A 101 -13.72 8.86 -6.57
C PRO A 101 -12.52 7.96 -6.25
N VAL A 102 -12.10 7.94 -4.99
CA VAL A 102 -11.03 7.05 -4.53
C VAL A 102 -11.50 5.59 -4.70
N PRO A 103 -10.64 4.67 -5.17
CA PRO A 103 -10.96 3.25 -5.22
C PRO A 103 -11.42 2.73 -3.86
N LEU A 104 -12.37 1.79 -3.86
CA LEU A 104 -12.84 1.15 -2.63
C LEU A 104 -11.71 0.32 -2.01
N PRO A 105 -11.65 0.23 -0.67
CA PRO A 105 -10.61 -0.54 0.00
C PRO A 105 -10.84 -2.04 -0.16
N ILE A 106 -9.76 -2.80 -0.03
CA ILE A 106 -9.78 -4.22 0.25
C ILE A 106 -9.99 -4.37 1.76
N ARG A 107 -11.06 -5.06 2.17
CA ARG A 107 -11.38 -5.25 3.58
C ARG A 107 -10.99 -6.65 4.02
N PHE A 108 -10.04 -6.73 4.95
CA PHE A 108 -9.60 -7.97 5.58
C PHE A 108 -10.39 -8.18 6.88
N ASN A 109 -11.20 -9.23 6.97
CA ASN A 109 -11.97 -9.55 8.17
C ASN A 109 -11.30 -10.68 8.94
N ARG A 110 -10.73 -10.34 10.09
CA ARG A 110 -9.99 -11.28 10.93
C ARG A 110 -10.88 -12.34 11.53
N GLN A 111 -12.07 -11.96 12.00
CA GLN A 111 -12.97 -12.85 12.74
C GLN A 111 -13.53 -13.95 11.85
N ARG A 112 -13.84 -13.61 10.59
CA ARG A 112 -14.34 -14.57 9.59
C ARG A 112 -13.21 -15.24 8.80
N ARG A 113 -11.97 -14.75 8.90
CA ARG A 113 -10.82 -15.16 8.07
C ARG A 113 -11.14 -15.08 6.57
N GLU A 114 -11.72 -13.97 6.15
CA GLU A 114 -12.16 -13.70 4.79
C GLU A 114 -11.72 -12.30 4.35
N VAL A 115 -11.59 -12.11 3.04
CA VAL A 115 -11.20 -10.84 2.43
C VAL A 115 -12.24 -10.42 1.40
N CYS A 116 -12.72 -9.19 1.52
CA CYS A 116 -13.65 -8.59 0.58
C CYS A 116 -12.91 -7.64 -0.37
N VAL A 117 -13.11 -7.83 -1.66
CA VAL A 117 -12.57 -6.97 -2.71
C VAL A 117 -13.67 -6.51 -3.67
N SER A 118 -13.64 -5.23 -4.07
CA SER A 118 -14.54 -4.71 -5.10
C SER A 118 -13.88 -4.83 -6.47
N VAL A 119 -14.38 -5.73 -7.31
CA VAL A 119 -13.83 -5.99 -8.66
C VAL A 119 -14.38 -5.01 -9.68
N ALA A 120 -15.67 -4.69 -9.56
CA ALA A 120 -16.36 -3.72 -10.38
C ALA A 120 -17.38 -2.96 -9.52
N LYS A 121 -17.98 -1.92 -10.10
CA LYS A 121 -19.00 -1.12 -9.42
C LYS A 121 -20.20 -1.99 -9.05
N GLY A 122 -20.35 -2.27 -7.74
CA GLY A 122 -21.43 -3.12 -7.21
C GLY A 122 -21.13 -4.62 -7.24
N GLU A 123 -19.96 -5.03 -7.71
CA GLU A 123 -19.51 -6.43 -7.67
C GLU A 123 -18.44 -6.59 -6.59
N TYR A 124 -18.73 -7.41 -5.59
CA TYR A 124 -17.86 -7.69 -4.46
C TYR A 124 -17.59 -9.18 -4.38
N TRP A 125 -16.32 -9.54 -4.22
CA TRP A 125 -15.93 -10.92 -3.97
C TRP A 125 -15.48 -11.04 -2.52
N VAL A 126 -16.09 -11.97 -1.80
CA VAL A 126 -15.63 -12.41 -0.48
C VAL A 126 -14.91 -13.73 -0.67
N VAL A 127 -13.62 -13.75 -0.38
CA VAL A 127 -12.78 -14.95 -0.54
C VAL A 127 -12.17 -15.36 0.80
N PRO A 128 -11.98 -16.66 1.05
CA PRO A 128 -11.27 -17.11 2.25
C PRO A 128 -9.83 -16.60 2.26
N TRP A 129 -9.37 -16.16 3.42
CA TRP A 129 -8.01 -15.62 3.63
C TRP A 129 -6.91 -16.57 3.15
N GLU A 130 -7.09 -17.87 3.38
CA GLU A 130 -6.13 -18.93 3.01
C GLU A 130 -6.12 -19.24 1.50
N THR A 131 -6.99 -18.60 0.71
CA THR A 131 -6.96 -18.67 -0.76
C THR A 131 -6.33 -17.44 -1.40
N VAL A 132 -6.08 -16.39 -0.61
CA VAL A 132 -5.47 -15.14 -1.09
C VAL A 132 -4.03 -15.42 -1.48
N THR A 133 -3.70 -15.11 -2.73
CA THR A 133 -2.33 -15.25 -3.24
C THR A 133 -1.59 -13.93 -3.08
N ALA A 134 -0.30 -13.99 -2.75
CA ALA A 134 0.52 -12.80 -2.57
C ALA A 134 1.92 -13.08 -3.13
N MET A 135 2.46 -12.11 -3.86
CA MET A 135 3.76 -12.23 -4.51
C MET A 135 4.47 -10.88 -4.47
N GLY A 136 5.69 -10.86 -3.95
CA GLY A 136 6.62 -9.75 -4.16
C GLY A 136 7.33 -9.93 -5.49
N THR A 137 7.16 -9.02 -6.43
CA THR A 137 7.95 -8.97 -7.66
C THR A 137 9.00 -7.88 -7.56
N GLU A 138 10.21 -8.18 -8.04
CA GLU A 138 11.34 -7.26 -8.05
C GLU A 138 12.04 -7.38 -9.40
N SER A 139 12.05 -6.30 -10.16
CA SER A 139 12.81 -6.14 -11.39
C SER A 139 13.99 -5.21 -11.16
N SER A 140 15.19 -5.66 -11.49
CA SER A 140 16.42 -4.87 -11.46
C SER A 140 16.81 -4.46 -12.88
N THR A 141 17.08 -3.19 -13.10
CA THR A 141 17.66 -2.66 -14.34
C THR A 141 19.05 -2.10 -14.04
N ILE A 142 20.02 -2.33 -14.91
CA ILE A 142 21.37 -1.78 -14.80
C ILE A 142 21.54 -0.72 -15.89
N ASN A 143 21.81 0.52 -15.50
CA ASN A 143 22.11 1.62 -16.43
C ASN A 143 23.40 2.33 -16.01
N GLN A 144 23.78 3.40 -16.73
CA GLN A 144 25.00 4.17 -16.42
C GLN A 144 25.01 4.79 -15.02
N ALA A 145 23.83 4.97 -14.40
CA ALA A 145 23.68 5.46 -13.03
C ALA A 145 23.70 4.32 -11.97
N GLY A 146 23.95 3.07 -12.38
CA GLY A 146 24.05 1.91 -11.51
C GLY A 146 22.85 0.96 -11.60
N LYS A 147 22.70 0.10 -10.58
CA LYS A 147 21.57 -0.82 -10.47
C LYS A 147 20.37 -0.09 -9.88
N GLN A 148 19.27 -0.03 -10.62
CA GLN A 148 17.98 0.45 -10.16
C GLN A 148 17.02 -0.73 -9.99
N THR A 149 16.48 -0.89 -8.79
CA THR A 149 15.50 -1.92 -8.49
C THR A 149 14.12 -1.29 -8.36
N GLN A 150 13.13 -1.90 -9.01
CA GLN A 150 11.71 -1.58 -8.87
C GLN A 150 10.94 -2.84 -8.54
N GLY A 151 9.82 -2.73 -7.85
CA GLY A 151 9.04 -3.90 -7.50
C GLY A 151 7.70 -3.60 -6.87
N LEU A 152 6.87 -4.62 -6.83
CA LEU A 152 5.47 -4.55 -6.43
C LEU A 152 5.14 -5.67 -5.45
N LEU A 153 4.20 -5.43 -4.56
CA LEU A 153 3.44 -6.49 -3.91
C LEU A 153 2.17 -6.72 -4.74
N LEU A 154 2.03 -7.90 -5.32
CA LEU A 154 0.82 -8.34 -6.01
C LEU A 154 -0.01 -9.20 -5.08
N ILE A 155 -1.29 -8.85 -4.92
CA ILE A 155 -2.28 -9.65 -4.18
C ILE A 155 -3.33 -10.12 -5.17
N GLY A 156 -3.49 -11.44 -5.28
CA GLY A 156 -4.41 -12.08 -6.21
C GLY A 156 -5.57 -12.77 -5.48
N PHE A 157 -6.76 -12.60 -6.04
CA PHE A 157 -8.03 -13.17 -5.58
C PHE A 157 -8.59 -14.06 -6.70
N THR A 158 -9.06 -15.24 -6.34
CA THR A 158 -9.75 -16.15 -7.28
C THR A 158 -11.25 -15.93 -7.13
N ASN A 159 -11.97 -15.87 -8.25
CA ASN A 159 -13.42 -15.69 -8.25
C ASN A 159 -14.10 -16.83 -7.46
N PRO A 160 -14.94 -16.53 -6.46
CA PRO A 160 -15.66 -17.55 -5.71
C PRO A 160 -16.77 -18.24 -6.53
N ASP A 161 -17.25 -17.63 -7.62
CA ASP A 161 -18.29 -18.20 -8.49
C ASP A 161 -17.69 -19.21 -9.50
N PRO A 162 -18.07 -20.50 -9.43
CA PRO A 162 -17.57 -21.52 -10.35
C PRO A 162 -18.03 -21.35 -11.81
N ASP A 163 -19.13 -20.62 -12.06
CA ASP A 163 -19.67 -20.38 -13.42
C ASP A 163 -19.16 -19.07 -14.05
N GLY A 164 -18.22 -18.39 -13.37
CA GLY A 164 -17.63 -17.14 -13.85
C GLY A 164 -17.00 -17.25 -15.24
N ASN A 165 -17.29 -16.28 -16.11
CA ASN A 165 -16.65 -16.18 -17.43
C ASN A 165 -15.12 -16.22 -17.29
N ALA A 166 -14.42 -16.96 -18.17
CA ALA A 166 -12.97 -17.18 -18.12
C ALA A 166 -12.12 -15.88 -18.02
N ARG A 167 -12.69 -14.73 -18.44
CA ARG A 167 -12.07 -13.40 -18.33
C ARG A 167 -12.04 -12.84 -16.89
N ASN A 168 -12.93 -13.29 -16.00
CA ASN A 168 -13.07 -12.83 -14.62
C ASN A 168 -12.68 -13.93 -13.61
N LYS A 169 -11.72 -14.78 -13.96
CA LYS A 169 -11.31 -15.89 -13.08
C LYS A 169 -10.46 -15.41 -11.89
N ASN A 170 -9.56 -14.46 -12.15
CA ASN A 170 -8.63 -13.93 -11.15
C ASN A 170 -8.67 -12.41 -11.19
N PHE A 171 -8.57 -11.79 -10.01
CA PHE A 171 -8.43 -10.35 -9.85
C PHE A 171 -7.16 -10.07 -9.06
N THR A 172 -6.33 -9.14 -9.52
CA THR A 172 -5.04 -8.84 -8.89
C THR A 172 -4.89 -7.35 -8.64
N ILE A 173 -4.46 -6.98 -7.44
CA ILE A 173 -4.10 -5.61 -7.07
C ILE A 173 -2.59 -5.55 -6.81
N GLY A 174 -1.94 -4.48 -7.30
CA GLY A 174 -0.52 -4.24 -7.11
C GLY A 174 -0.25 -2.99 -6.26
N PHE A 175 0.67 -3.11 -5.31
CA PHE A 175 1.17 -2.01 -4.50
C PHE A 175 2.63 -1.71 -4.85
N ASN A 176 2.93 -0.48 -5.27
CA ASN A 176 4.27 -0.05 -5.68
C ASN A 176 5.18 0.18 -4.46
N CYS A 177 5.68 -0.89 -3.85
CA CYS A 177 6.48 -0.83 -2.62
C CYS A 177 8.00 -0.99 -2.83
N GLY A 178 8.45 -1.11 -4.08
CA GLY A 178 9.87 -1.29 -4.42
C GLY A 178 10.34 -2.75 -4.50
N GLY A 179 9.48 -3.72 -4.12
CA GLY A 179 9.78 -5.16 -4.20
C GLY A 179 10.59 -5.71 -3.03
N GLY A 180 10.97 -6.99 -3.13
CA GLY A 180 11.83 -7.68 -2.16
C GLY A 180 11.35 -7.55 -0.71
N ILE A 181 12.24 -7.08 0.17
CA ILE A 181 11.97 -6.92 1.61
C ILE A 181 10.79 -5.97 1.87
N SER A 182 10.67 -4.87 1.11
CA SER A 182 9.56 -3.93 1.29
C SER A 182 8.20 -4.57 0.97
N ALA A 183 8.15 -5.46 -0.03
CA ALA A 183 6.94 -6.24 -0.33
C ALA A 183 6.62 -7.25 0.80
N MET A 184 7.64 -7.89 1.38
CA MET A 184 7.48 -8.78 2.52
C MET A 184 6.93 -8.02 3.74
N LYS A 185 7.51 -6.87 4.09
CA LYS A 185 7.05 -6.02 5.21
C LYS A 185 5.61 -5.55 5.05
N LEU A 186 5.23 -5.19 3.82
CA LEU A 186 3.86 -4.76 3.52
C LEU A 186 2.86 -5.93 3.61
N TRP A 187 3.26 -7.11 3.12
CA TRP A 187 2.47 -8.34 3.29
C TRP A 187 2.33 -8.73 4.77
N GLU A 188 3.40 -8.56 5.56
CA GLU A 188 3.38 -8.79 7.00
C GLU A 188 2.41 -7.87 7.74
N CYS A 189 2.14 -6.66 7.26
CA CYS A 189 1.06 -5.84 7.82
C CYS A 189 -0.30 -6.55 7.73
N MET A 190 -0.64 -7.08 6.55
CA MET A 190 -1.90 -7.80 6.33
C MET A 190 -1.94 -9.11 7.10
N ARG A 191 -0.86 -9.90 7.05
CA ARG A 191 -0.76 -11.17 7.75
C ARG A 191 -0.78 -11.00 9.27
N SER A 192 0.01 -10.10 9.83
CA SER A 192 0.07 -9.85 11.28
C SER A 192 -1.27 -9.34 11.81
N TYR A 193 -1.98 -8.52 11.04
CA TYR A 193 -3.36 -8.16 11.37
C TYR A 193 -4.27 -9.38 11.46
N MET A 194 -4.28 -10.23 10.43
CA MET A 194 -5.15 -11.40 10.34
C MET A 194 -4.81 -12.49 11.36
N GLU A 195 -3.53 -12.65 11.72
CA GLU A 195 -3.06 -13.76 12.53
C GLU A 195 -2.83 -13.38 14.00
N ILE A 196 -2.26 -12.20 14.27
CA ILE A 196 -1.91 -11.75 15.64
C ILE A 196 -3.01 -10.82 16.14
N GLY A 197 -3.30 -9.74 15.41
CA GLY A 197 -4.33 -8.75 15.75
C GLY A 197 -3.95 -7.33 15.37
N PRO A 198 -4.80 -6.33 15.65
CA PRO A 198 -4.57 -4.94 15.25
C PRO A 198 -3.37 -4.27 15.95
N ASP A 199 -3.00 -4.73 17.13
CA ASP A 199 -1.87 -4.17 17.89
C ASP A 199 -0.50 -4.55 17.31
N ALA A 200 -0.46 -5.60 16.47
CA ALA A 200 0.76 -6.05 15.82
C ALA A 200 1.17 -5.21 14.60
N VAL A 201 0.31 -4.28 14.18
CA VAL A 201 0.50 -3.46 12.97
C VAL A 201 0.49 -1.99 13.37
N GLU A 202 1.25 -1.15 12.67
CA GLU A 202 1.25 0.30 12.91
C GLU A 202 -0.17 0.88 12.79
N ASP A 203 -0.41 1.99 13.49
CA ASP A 203 -1.68 2.70 13.36
C ASP A 203 -1.79 3.37 11.98
N PRO A 204 -3.00 3.48 11.42
CA PRO A 204 -3.23 4.22 10.19
C PRO A 204 -2.61 5.62 10.27
N PRO A 205 -2.05 6.11 9.16
CA PRO A 205 -1.45 7.42 9.13
C PRO A 205 -2.50 8.49 9.45
N ASP A 206 -2.07 9.51 10.17
CA ASP A 206 -2.95 10.55 10.68
C ASP A 206 -3.80 11.17 9.55
N ASN A 207 -3.21 11.39 8.36
CA ASN A 207 -3.86 11.99 7.18
C ASN A 207 -5.16 11.30 6.73
N VAL A 208 -5.36 10.00 7.03
CA VAL A 208 -6.58 9.25 6.70
C VAL A 208 -7.69 9.45 7.75
N HIS A 209 -7.32 9.70 9.01
CA HIS A 209 -8.26 9.88 10.12
C HIS A 209 -7.97 11.17 10.90
N HIS A 210 -8.51 12.31 10.44
CA HIS A 210 -8.23 13.60 11.10
C HIS A 210 -9.42 14.25 11.81
N PRO A 211 -9.27 14.50 13.12
CA PRO A 211 -9.91 15.62 13.83
C PRO A 211 -9.08 16.93 13.80
N LYS A 212 -7.77 16.89 13.48
CA LYS A 212 -6.85 18.07 13.53
C LYS A 212 -6.59 18.69 12.15
N GLY A 213 -6.06 19.93 12.07
CA GLY A 213 -5.81 20.66 10.80
C GLY A 213 -4.46 20.34 10.12
N ILE A 214 -4.27 20.81 8.87
CA ILE A 214 -3.10 20.52 7.99
C ILE A 214 -1.76 20.79 8.68
N LEU A 215 -1.59 21.96 9.32
CA LEU A 215 -0.35 22.32 9.99
C LEU A 215 -0.05 21.42 11.20
N ALA A 216 -1.08 20.95 11.90
CA ALA A 216 -0.92 20.05 13.04
C ALA A 216 -0.52 18.64 12.62
N THR A 217 -0.98 18.18 11.45
CA THR A 217 -0.49 16.94 10.81
C THR A 217 0.99 17.08 10.50
N TYR A 218 1.35 18.12 9.75
CA TYR A 218 2.71 18.38 9.33
C TYR A 218 3.68 18.51 10.51
N TRP A 219 3.29 19.23 11.57
CA TRP A 219 4.13 19.35 12.76
C TRP A 219 4.39 18.01 13.45
N ARG A 220 3.39 17.12 13.50
CA ARG A 220 3.56 15.77 14.06
C ARG A 220 4.49 14.93 13.20
N ASP A 221 4.35 14.97 11.87
CA ASP A 221 5.24 14.27 10.96
C ASP A 221 6.69 14.75 11.11
N LEU A 222 6.90 16.06 11.27
CA LEU A 222 8.21 16.64 11.54
C LEU A 222 8.80 16.17 12.86
N VAL A 223 8.00 16.10 13.94
CA VAL A 223 8.44 15.57 15.24
C VAL A 223 8.76 14.07 15.15
N LYS A 224 7.94 13.29 14.44
CA LYS A 224 8.18 11.86 14.19
C LYS A 224 9.50 11.68 13.44
N ALA A 225 9.72 12.45 12.38
CA ALA A 225 10.95 12.44 11.62
C ALA A 225 12.16 12.84 12.50
N ALA A 226 12.03 13.87 13.33
CA ALA A 226 13.07 14.27 14.28
C ALA A 226 13.41 13.16 15.29
N GLY A 227 12.42 12.38 15.73
CA GLY A 227 12.64 11.20 16.57
C GLY A 227 13.40 10.07 15.88
N GLN A 228 13.22 9.90 14.56
CA GLN A 228 13.86 8.84 13.78
C GLN A 228 15.27 9.20 13.31
N LYS A 229 15.48 10.45 12.85
CA LYS A 229 16.72 10.86 12.16
C LYS A 229 17.43 12.05 12.81
N GLY A 230 16.90 12.57 13.92
CA GLY A 230 17.42 13.72 14.66
C GLY A 230 16.91 15.06 14.14
N TRP A 231 16.82 16.05 15.04
CA TRP A 231 16.30 17.39 14.74
C TRP A 231 17.01 18.12 13.58
N PRO A 232 18.35 18.17 13.50
CA PRO A 232 19.01 18.91 12.42
C PRO A 232 18.64 18.36 11.05
N LEU A 233 18.64 17.02 10.92
CA LEU A 233 18.34 16.35 9.67
C LEU A 233 16.86 16.43 9.31
N ALA A 234 15.96 16.40 10.30
CA ALA A 234 14.52 16.57 10.10
C ALA A 234 14.14 18.00 9.66
N ILE A 235 14.73 19.02 10.29
CA ILE A 235 14.48 20.42 9.90
C ILE A 235 14.96 20.69 8.47
N VAL A 236 16.08 20.11 8.04
CA VAL A 236 16.55 20.25 6.66
C VAL A 236 15.62 19.50 5.70
N TRP A 237 15.39 18.20 5.92
CA TRP A 237 14.66 17.37 4.96
C TRP A 237 13.15 17.51 5.01
N ASP A 238 12.50 17.29 6.15
CA ASP A 238 11.04 17.38 6.24
C ASP A 238 10.59 18.84 6.41
N GLY A 239 11.44 19.67 7.03
CA GLY A 239 11.27 21.12 7.17
C GLY A 239 11.42 21.87 5.85
N PHE A 240 12.66 22.24 5.52
CA PHE A 240 12.97 23.09 4.39
C PHE A 240 12.64 22.43 3.04
N PHE A 241 13.19 21.24 2.77
CA PHE A 241 12.91 20.55 1.51
C PHE A 241 11.44 20.11 1.44
N GLY A 242 10.87 19.59 2.52
CA GLY A 242 9.47 19.19 2.57
C GLY A 242 8.51 20.33 2.24
N ILE A 243 8.68 21.51 2.84
CA ILE A 243 7.79 22.66 2.57
C ILE A 243 8.08 23.29 1.20
N PHE A 244 9.33 23.67 0.93
CA PHE A 244 9.63 24.54 -0.21
C PHE A 244 9.84 23.77 -1.52
N ILE A 245 10.46 22.58 -1.45
CA ILE A 245 10.81 21.81 -2.63
C ILE A 245 9.73 20.78 -2.96
N PHE A 246 9.14 20.11 -1.98
CA PHE A 246 8.14 19.06 -2.23
C PHE A 246 6.69 19.48 -1.93
N ASN A 247 6.48 20.66 -1.35
CA ASN A 247 5.16 21.19 -1.00
C ASN A 247 4.32 20.20 -0.17
N ALA A 248 4.90 19.71 0.93
CA ALA A 248 4.29 18.74 1.84
C ALA A 248 2.92 19.20 2.36
N LEU A 249 2.69 20.51 2.51
CA LEU A 249 1.39 21.04 2.92
C LEU A 249 0.30 20.81 1.87
N LEU A 250 0.62 20.96 0.57
CA LEU A 250 -0.30 20.64 -0.52
C LEU A 250 -0.57 19.14 -0.58
N VAL A 251 0.44 18.31 -0.37
CA VAL A 251 0.29 16.84 -0.30
C VAL A 251 -0.72 16.47 0.78
N ILE A 252 -0.51 16.94 2.02
CA ILE A 252 -1.41 16.68 3.15
C ILE A 252 -2.83 17.20 2.86
N ALA A 253 -2.96 18.38 2.23
CA ALA A 253 -4.25 18.95 1.88
C ALA A 253 -5.03 18.07 0.88
N LEU A 254 -4.36 17.59 -0.18
CA LEU A 254 -4.98 16.76 -1.21
C LEU A 254 -5.31 15.35 -0.72
N GLU A 255 -4.43 14.74 0.07
CA GLU A 255 -4.71 13.45 0.71
C GLU A 255 -5.90 13.56 1.65
N ARG A 256 -5.94 14.61 2.49
CA ARG A 256 -7.08 14.86 3.38
C ARG A 256 -8.38 15.06 2.61
N LEU A 257 -8.35 15.82 1.51
CA LEU A 257 -9.53 16.06 0.67
C LEU A 257 -10.16 14.76 0.16
N LYS A 258 -9.35 13.71 -0.04
CA LYS A 258 -9.77 12.47 -0.69
C LYS A 258 -9.93 11.28 0.22
N LEU A 259 -9.15 11.22 1.30
CA LEU A 259 -9.10 10.10 2.22
C LEU A 259 -9.73 10.41 3.59
N ASN A 260 -10.30 11.59 3.81
CA ASN A 260 -10.96 11.92 5.08
C ASN A 260 -12.44 12.36 4.88
N PRO A 261 -13.42 11.50 5.21
CA PRO A 261 -13.26 10.11 5.63
C PRO A 261 -12.82 9.22 4.45
N PRO A 262 -12.16 8.08 4.71
CA PRO A 262 -11.77 7.20 3.63
C PRO A 262 -13.01 6.51 3.04
N PRO A 263 -12.94 6.01 1.80
CA PRO A 263 -14.08 5.41 1.12
C PRO A 263 -14.63 4.20 1.90
N GLU A 264 -15.95 4.16 2.06
CA GLU A 264 -16.68 3.12 2.80
C GLU A 264 -17.31 2.10 1.86
N LEU A 265 -17.28 0.83 2.25
CA LEU A 265 -18.06 -0.23 1.61
C LEU A 265 -19.53 -0.12 2.03
N THR A 266 -20.40 0.34 1.13
CA THR A 266 -21.81 0.67 1.42
C THR A 266 -22.81 -0.43 1.07
N TRP A 267 -22.36 -1.55 0.51
CA TRP A 267 -23.24 -2.64 0.11
C TRP A 267 -23.83 -3.36 1.33
N PRO A 268 -25.17 -3.57 1.42
CA PRO A 268 -25.81 -4.09 2.63
C PRO A 268 -25.22 -5.41 3.15
N GLU A 269 -24.94 -6.35 2.25
CA GLU A 269 -24.37 -7.66 2.60
C GLU A 269 -22.96 -7.52 3.16
N ILE A 270 -22.14 -6.61 2.60
CA ILE A 270 -20.78 -6.36 3.07
C ILE A 270 -20.78 -5.60 4.40
N VAL A 271 -21.72 -4.68 4.60
CA VAL A 271 -21.92 -3.98 5.87
C VAL A 271 -22.31 -4.97 6.97
N GLU A 272 -23.22 -5.90 6.68
CA GLU A 272 -23.60 -6.96 7.62
C GLU A 272 -22.44 -7.92 7.89
N TRP A 273 -21.72 -8.35 6.85
CA TRP A 273 -20.53 -9.17 6.95
C TRP A 273 -19.42 -8.53 7.80
N SER A 274 -19.31 -7.19 7.77
CA SER A 274 -18.34 -6.39 8.52
C SER A 274 -18.69 -6.20 10.01
N LYS A 275 -19.86 -6.68 10.48
CA LYS A 275 -20.23 -6.58 11.90
C LYS A 275 -19.43 -7.57 12.75
N PRO A 276 -19.12 -7.21 14.01
CA PRO A 276 -18.44 -8.12 14.92
C PRO A 276 -19.29 -9.36 15.19
N ILE A 277 -18.63 -10.52 15.21
CA ILE A 277 -19.21 -11.80 15.63
C ILE A 277 -18.64 -12.23 16.99
N PRO A 278 -19.41 -13.02 17.78
CA PRO A 278 -18.93 -13.55 19.06
C PRO A 278 -17.63 -14.36 18.90
N PRO A 279 -16.69 -14.30 19.87
CA PRO A 279 -15.42 -15.03 19.81
C PRO A 279 -15.55 -16.53 19.56
N GLU A 280 -16.65 -17.14 19.99
CA GLU A 280 -16.93 -18.56 19.81
C GLU A 280 -17.18 -18.92 18.34
N GLN A 281 -17.61 -17.95 17.53
CA GLN A 281 -17.90 -18.10 16.10
C GLN A 281 -16.73 -17.69 15.21
N TRP A 282 -15.59 -17.30 15.80
CA TRP A 282 -14.43 -16.92 15.01
C TRP A 282 -13.90 -18.11 14.22
N ALA A 283 -13.67 -17.88 12.92
CA ALA A 283 -13.06 -18.86 12.06
C ALA A 283 -11.64 -19.18 12.56
N LYS A 284 -11.32 -20.47 12.62
CA LYS A 284 -10.00 -20.95 13.03
C LYS A 284 -9.14 -21.22 11.79
N ARG A 285 -7.83 -21.28 12.00
CA ARG A 285 -6.88 -21.68 10.98
C ARG A 285 -7.18 -23.10 10.51
N SER A 286 -6.91 -23.39 9.24
CA SER A 286 -6.89 -24.78 8.80
C SER A 286 -5.73 -25.55 9.46
N PRO A 287 -5.87 -26.87 9.67
CA PRO A 287 -4.78 -27.70 10.19
C PRO A 287 -3.52 -27.68 9.31
N GLU A 288 -3.70 -27.52 7.98
CA GLU A 288 -2.61 -27.38 7.02
C GLU A 288 -1.81 -26.10 7.29
N LEU A 289 -2.50 -24.97 7.49
CA LEU A 289 -1.86 -23.70 7.79
C LEU A 289 -1.15 -23.73 9.15
N GLU A 290 -1.75 -24.32 10.18
CA GLU A 290 -1.10 -24.44 11.49
C GLU A 290 0.20 -25.24 11.42
N ALA A 291 0.19 -26.39 10.73
CA ALA A 291 1.37 -27.20 10.55
C ALA A 291 2.46 -26.46 9.76
N ALA A 292 2.07 -25.74 8.69
CA ALA A 292 3.01 -24.99 7.86
C ALA A 292 3.60 -23.78 8.60
N ILE A 293 2.82 -23.08 9.43
CA ILE A 293 3.32 -21.99 10.30
C ILE A 293 4.34 -22.54 11.29
N ALA A 294 4.04 -23.64 11.99
CA ALA A 294 4.94 -24.21 12.98
C ALA A 294 6.28 -24.65 12.35
N GLN A 295 6.24 -25.25 11.16
CA GLN A 295 7.45 -25.57 10.40
C GLN A 295 8.24 -24.31 10.03
N ARG A 296 7.55 -23.28 9.54
CA ARG A 296 8.20 -22.04 9.11
C ARG A 296 8.83 -21.26 10.27
N GLU A 297 8.16 -21.18 11.41
CA GLU A 297 8.69 -20.54 12.61
C GLU A 297 9.93 -21.28 13.14
N ALA A 298 9.93 -22.61 13.09
CA ALA A 298 11.11 -23.41 13.43
C ALA A 298 12.29 -23.17 12.47
N GLU A 299 12.04 -23.03 11.16
CA GLU A 299 13.08 -22.66 10.19
C GLU A 299 13.66 -21.27 10.45
N LEU A 300 12.81 -20.28 10.76
CA LEU A 300 13.23 -18.91 11.03
C LEU A 300 14.06 -18.82 12.32
N ALA A 301 13.66 -19.53 13.37
CA ALA A 301 14.39 -19.58 14.64
C ALA A 301 15.79 -20.21 14.53
N LEU A 302 16.07 -21.00 13.49
CA LEU A 302 17.40 -21.56 13.21
C LEU A 302 18.31 -20.61 12.43
N ARG A 303 17.75 -19.52 11.87
CA ARG A 303 18.48 -18.56 11.05
C ARG A 303 18.98 -17.35 11.85
N ASP A 304 18.34 -17.07 12.98
CA ASP A 304 18.74 -16.06 13.97
C ASP A 304 19.84 -16.59 14.91
#